data_AF-A0AAW4NT31-F1
#
_entry.id   AF-A0AAW4NT31-F1
#
_cell.length_a   1.000
_cell.length_b   1.000
_cell.length_c   1.000
_cell.angle_alpha   90.00
_cell.angle_beta   90.00
_cell.angle_gamma   90.00
#
_symmetry.space_group_name_H-M   'P 1'
#
loop_
_entity.id
_entity.type
_entity.pdbx_description
1 polymer ?
#
loop_
_entity_poly.entity_id
_entity_poly.type
_entity_poly.pdbx_seq_one_letter_code
_entity_poly.pdbx_strand_id
1 'polypeptide(L)'
;MANKKMKLIMYLSFVLFCCCTNTNNRKDSKEDFYTRTSGWDYMRIPLIKPFEVTCTDNVQWIVDTKIPPTTIQNIQGPSDVKRVGVYPPYILLYCKGEPIVSGQPVKEAWFIINANENRIYGFKTQKDFLLFASDCRLSNLKTFDVNNIWQSFSNGKALPWTKNIDKYKQ
;
A
#
# COMPACT_ATOMS: atom_id res chain seq x y z
N MET A 1 -15.55 17.19 -61.81
CA MET A 1 -14.72 18.25 -61.18
C MET A 1 -15.15 18.39 -59.72
N ALA A 2 -14.44 17.74 -58.80
CA ALA A 2 -14.75 17.83 -57.37
C ALA A 2 -14.43 19.25 -56.89
N ASN A 3 -15.47 19.97 -56.45
CA ASN A 3 -15.40 21.38 -56.05
C ASN A 3 -14.27 21.60 -55.03
N LYS A 4 -13.26 22.40 -55.39
CA LYS A 4 -12.14 22.78 -54.51
C LYS A 4 -12.59 23.33 -53.15
N LYS A 5 -13.81 23.88 -53.08
CA LYS A 5 -14.45 24.37 -51.84
C LYS A 5 -14.84 23.23 -50.86
N MET A 6 -15.16 22.03 -51.36
CA MET A 6 -15.59 20.90 -50.53
C MET A 6 -14.41 20.18 -49.85
N LYS A 7 -13.22 20.21 -50.46
CA LYS A 7 -11.98 19.67 -49.84
C LYS A 7 -11.44 20.58 -48.73
N LEU A 8 -11.65 21.90 -48.83
CA LEU A 8 -11.21 22.86 -47.83
C LEU A 8 -12.03 22.74 -46.52
N ILE A 9 -13.34 22.50 -46.64
CA ILE A 9 -14.24 22.31 -45.49
C ILE A 9 -13.92 21.02 -44.73
N MET A 10 -13.56 19.95 -45.45
CA MET A 10 -13.18 18.66 -44.85
C MET A 10 -11.83 18.70 -44.11
N TYR A 11 -10.89 19.57 -44.55
CA TYR A 11 -9.62 19.79 -43.83
C TYR A 11 -9.81 20.67 -42.59
N LEU A 12 -10.72 21.66 -42.66
CA LEU A 12 -10.98 22.57 -41.54
C LEU A 12 -11.67 21.85 -40.36
N SER A 13 -12.51 20.86 -40.63
CA SER A 13 -13.16 20.04 -39.59
C SER A 13 -12.25 18.98 -38.95
N PHE A 14 -11.16 18.56 -39.61
CA PHE A 14 -10.20 17.61 -39.03
C PHE A 14 -9.24 18.27 -38.04
N VAL A 15 -8.89 19.55 -38.26
CA VAL A 15 -7.99 20.31 -37.37
C VAL A 15 -8.71 20.77 -36.08
N LEU A 16 -10.02 20.99 -36.14
CA LEU A 16 -10.82 21.39 -34.96
C LEU A 16 -11.10 20.26 -33.96
N PHE A 17 -10.86 18.99 -34.33
CA PHE A 17 -11.02 17.85 -33.42
C PHE A 17 -9.75 17.52 -32.59
N CYS A 18 -8.63 18.20 -32.85
CA CYS A 18 -7.35 17.93 -32.17
C CYS A 18 -7.00 18.89 -31.02
N CYS A 19 -7.87 19.85 -30.66
CA CYS A 19 -7.56 20.87 -29.63
C CYS A 19 -8.29 20.73 -28.30
N CYS A 20 -8.84 19.55 -27.99
CA CYS A 20 -9.36 19.25 -26.65
C CYS A 20 -8.49 18.21 -25.92
N THR A 21 -7.16 18.25 -26.06
CA THR A 21 -6.29 17.72 -25.01
C THR A 21 -6.18 18.79 -23.94
N ASN A 22 -7.15 18.80 -23.03
CA ASN A 22 -7.00 19.42 -21.73
C ASN A 22 -5.79 18.74 -21.07
N THR A 23 -4.61 19.34 -21.24
CA THR A 23 -3.43 19.01 -20.46
C THR A 23 -3.71 19.52 -19.05
N ASN A 24 -4.58 18.80 -18.34
CA ASN A 24 -4.51 18.76 -16.90
C ASN A 24 -3.10 18.28 -16.62
N ASN A 25 -2.24 19.24 -16.32
CA ASN A 25 -1.00 19.01 -15.60
C ASN A 25 -1.40 18.26 -14.32
N ARG A 26 -1.49 16.92 -14.39
CA ARG A 26 -1.29 16.08 -13.22
C ARG A 26 0.13 16.38 -12.81
N LYS A 27 0.26 17.39 -11.95
CA LYS A 27 1.29 17.39 -10.93
C LYS A 27 1.08 16.04 -10.24
N ASP A 28 1.82 15.02 -10.66
CA ASP A 28 2.13 13.87 -9.82
C ASP A 28 2.89 14.45 -8.64
N SER A 29 2.11 15.01 -7.71
CA SER A 29 2.63 15.67 -6.54
C SER A 29 3.23 14.55 -5.68
N LYS A 30 4.46 14.77 -5.23
CA LYS A 30 5.19 13.92 -4.25
C LYS A 30 4.38 13.58 -2.98
N GLU A 31 3.18 14.15 -2.80
CA GLU A 31 2.30 14.06 -1.64
C GLU A 31 1.18 13.01 -1.74
N ASP A 32 0.93 12.41 -2.90
CA ASP A 32 -0.26 11.54 -3.10
C ASP A 32 -0.27 10.26 -2.24
N PHE A 33 0.90 9.80 -1.78
CA PHE A 33 1.02 8.50 -1.12
C PHE A 33 0.13 8.36 0.12
N TYR A 34 0.07 9.39 0.98
CA TYR A 34 -0.67 9.37 2.25
C TYR A 34 -2.11 9.87 2.16
N THR A 35 -2.53 10.32 0.98
CA THR A 35 -3.87 10.88 0.75
C THR A 35 -4.73 9.97 -0.12
N ARG A 36 -4.12 9.12 -0.96
CA ARG A 36 -4.84 8.23 -1.86
C ARG A 36 -5.31 6.94 -1.17
N THR A 37 -6.60 6.66 -1.27
CA THR A 37 -7.31 5.53 -0.63
C THR A 37 -7.57 4.34 -1.56
N SER A 38 -7.38 4.51 -2.87
CA SER A 38 -7.61 3.48 -3.89
C SER A 38 -6.78 3.70 -5.16
N GLY A 39 -6.76 2.71 -6.06
CA GLY A 39 -6.32 2.82 -7.45
C GLY A 39 -7.46 2.49 -8.41
N TRP A 40 -7.11 1.94 -9.59
CA TRP A 40 -8.10 1.64 -10.63
C TRP A 40 -9.09 0.55 -10.23
N ASP A 41 -8.60 -0.51 -9.59
CA ASP A 41 -9.32 -1.73 -9.23
C ASP A 41 -9.02 -2.22 -7.80
N TYR A 42 -8.38 -1.39 -6.98
CA TYR A 42 -7.96 -1.80 -5.63
C TYR A 42 -8.12 -0.70 -4.59
N MET A 43 -8.36 -1.12 -3.35
CA MET A 43 -8.31 -0.28 -2.16
C MET A 43 -6.90 -0.30 -1.58
N ARG A 44 -6.46 0.80 -0.96
CA ARG A 44 -5.14 0.87 -0.31
C ARG A 44 -5.14 1.64 0.99
N ILE A 45 -4.24 1.26 1.88
CA ILE A 45 -3.90 2.01 3.10
C ILE A 45 -2.38 2.19 3.12
N PRO A 46 -1.88 3.44 3.07
CA PRO A 46 -0.46 3.71 3.12
C PRO A 46 0.11 3.46 4.53
N LEU A 47 1.24 2.75 4.62
CA LEU A 47 1.90 2.44 5.89
C LEU A 47 3.13 3.34 6.08
N ILE A 48 4.28 2.93 5.58
CA ILE A 48 5.53 3.70 5.51
C ILE A 48 6.03 3.56 4.09
N LYS A 49 6.43 4.63 3.39
CA LYS A 49 6.94 4.50 2.02
C LYS A 49 8.04 3.42 1.93
N PRO A 50 8.02 2.52 0.94
CA PRO A 50 7.03 2.37 -0.13
C PRO A 50 5.89 1.37 0.18
N PHE A 51 5.79 0.88 1.42
CA PHE A 51 4.85 -0.16 1.87
C PHE A 51 3.42 0.36 2.06
N GLU A 52 2.49 -0.40 1.52
CA GLU A 52 1.05 -0.21 1.64
C GLU A 52 0.37 -1.57 1.81
N VAL A 53 -0.81 -1.59 2.45
CA VAL A 53 -1.72 -2.74 2.33
C VAL A 53 -2.74 -2.45 1.25
N THR A 54 -2.94 -3.40 0.36
CA THR A 54 -3.89 -3.32 -0.74
C THR A 54 -4.91 -4.44 -0.65
N CYS A 55 -6.10 -4.18 -1.16
CA CYS A 55 -7.16 -5.18 -1.28
C CYS A 55 -7.85 -5.00 -2.63
N THR A 56 -7.84 -6.07 -3.42
CA THR A 56 -8.56 -6.16 -4.70
C THR A 56 -9.85 -6.96 -4.46
N ASP A 57 -10.96 -6.51 -5.04
CA ASP A 57 -12.26 -7.18 -4.98
C ASP A 57 -12.81 -7.48 -3.57
N ASN A 58 -12.37 -6.74 -2.55
CA ASN A 58 -12.74 -6.95 -1.13
C ASN A 58 -12.40 -8.34 -0.57
N VAL A 59 -11.50 -9.09 -1.20
CA VAL A 59 -11.23 -10.48 -0.82
C VAL A 59 -10.26 -10.56 0.36
N GLN A 60 -9.05 -10.00 0.20
CA GLN A 60 -7.98 -10.11 1.20
C GLN A 60 -7.08 -8.88 1.16
N TRP A 61 -6.64 -8.45 2.34
CA TRP A 61 -5.60 -7.43 2.46
C TRP A 61 -4.22 -8.08 2.36
N ILE A 62 -3.40 -7.57 1.46
CA ILE A 62 -2.03 -8.04 1.22
C ILE A 62 -1.09 -6.86 1.37
N VAL A 63 0.10 -7.08 1.91
CA VAL A 63 1.14 -6.04 1.91
C VAL A 63 1.86 -6.06 0.57
N ASP A 64 1.85 -4.94 -0.15
CA ASP A 64 2.77 -4.74 -1.26
C ASP A 64 4.16 -4.46 -0.67
N THR A 65 4.98 -5.51 -0.63
CA THR A 65 6.29 -5.43 0.00
C THR A 65 7.30 -4.74 -0.91
N LYS A 66 7.12 -4.72 -2.24
CA LYS A 66 8.12 -4.26 -3.24
C LYS A 66 9.57 -4.75 -3.00
N ILE A 67 9.76 -5.75 -2.14
CA ILE A 67 11.06 -6.29 -1.76
C ILE A 67 11.41 -7.37 -2.80
N PRO A 68 12.58 -7.30 -3.46
CA PRO A 68 13.02 -8.32 -4.39
C PRO A 68 13.06 -9.71 -3.73
N PRO A 69 12.64 -10.78 -4.43
CA PRO A 69 12.58 -12.15 -3.90
C PRO A 69 13.92 -12.66 -3.34
N THR A 70 15.04 -12.09 -3.81
CA THR A 70 16.41 -12.48 -3.48
C THR A 70 16.83 -12.17 -2.03
N THR A 71 16.06 -11.37 -1.30
CA THR A 71 16.36 -10.99 0.09
C THR A 71 15.48 -11.73 1.10
N ILE A 72 14.53 -12.52 0.62
CA ILE A 72 13.50 -13.17 1.44
C ILE A 72 13.79 -14.68 1.44
N GLN A 73 14.51 -15.15 2.46
CA GLN A 73 14.56 -16.59 2.71
C GLN A 73 13.15 -17.06 3.11
N ASN A 74 12.43 -17.70 2.18
CA ASN A 74 11.26 -18.55 2.44
C ASN A 74 10.03 -17.89 3.10
N ILE A 75 9.77 -16.61 2.86
CA ILE A 75 8.51 -15.97 3.27
C ILE A 75 7.77 -15.51 2.01
N GLN A 76 6.68 -16.19 1.65
CA GLN A 76 5.67 -15.56 0.81
C GLN A 76 5.10 -14.40 1.63
N GLY A 77 5.09 -13.19 1.07
CA GLY A 77 4.79 -11.96 1.82
C GLY A 77 3.48 -12.02 2.61
N PRO A 78 3.29 -11.18 3.64
CA PRO A 78 2.12 -11.24 4.51
C PRO A 78 0.81 -11.15 3.71
N SER A 79 0.02 -12.23 3.74
CA SER A 79 -1.30 -12.34 3.12
C SER A 79 -2.41 -12.35 4.18
N ASP A 80 -3.62 -11.99 3.76
CA ASP A 80 -4.82 -11.88 4.58
C ASP A 80 -4.61 -11.15 5.92
N VAL A 81 -4.05 -9.94 5.81
CA VAL A 81 -3.78 -9.02 6.92
C VAL A 81 -5.11 -8.66 7.59
N LYS A 82 -5.20 -8.88 8.90
CA LYS A 82 -6.37 -8.49 9.71
C LYS A 82 -6.10 -7.25 10.54
N ARG A 83 -4.86 -7.08 11.02
CA ARG A 83 -4.48 -5.93 11.83
C ARG A 83 -3.13 -5.38 11.42
N VAL A 84 -3.00 -4.05 11.54
CA VAL A 84 -1.77 -3.32 11.24
C VAL A 84 -1.43 -2.32 12.34
N GLY A 85 -0.15 -2.18 12.64
CA GLY A 85 0.42 -1.12 13.47
C GLY A 85 1.67 -0.57 12.79
N VAL A 86 1.93 0.73 12.96
CA VAL A 86 3.06 1.41 12.30
C VAL A 86 3.86 2.16 13.35
N TYR A 87 5.13 1.77 13.48
CA TYR A 87 6.11 2.23 14.46
C TYR A 87 7.43 2.52 13.74
N PRO A 88 7.54 3.63 12.99
CA PRO A 88 8.65 3.84 12.07
C PRO A 88 10.03 3.57 12.70
N PRO A 89 10.90 2.77 12.04
CA PRO A 89 10.77 2.24 10.67
C PRO A 89 10.00 0.91 10.57
N TYR A 90 9.39 0.43 11.66
CA TYR A 90 8.74 -0.87 11.74
C TYR A 90 7.25 -0.84 11.38
N ILE A 91 6.79 -1.90 10.73
CA ILE A 91 5.37 -2.18 10.48
C ILE A 91 5.05 -3.51 11.14
N LEU A 92 3.99 -3.55 11.93
CA LEU A 92 3.50 -4.72 12.64
C LEU A 92 2.25 -5.23 11.95
N LEU A 93 2.17 -6.53 11.73
CA LEU A 93 1.05 -7.16 11.05
C LEU A 93 0.59 -8.38 11.82
N TYR A 94 -0.72 -8.60 11.81
CA TYR A 94 -1.32 -9.87 12.19
C TYR A 94 -2.16 -10.37 11.02
N CYS A 95 -1.88 -11.59 10.61
CA CYS A 95 -2.47 -12.27 9.47
C CYS A 95 -3.21 -13.52 9.94
N LYS A 96 -4.32 -13.84 9.29
CA LYS A 96 -5.12 -15.03 9.59
C LYS A 96 -5.72 -15.54 8.30
N GLY A 97 -5.70 -16.86 8.06
CA GLY A 97 -6.14 -17.44 6.79
C GLY A 97 -4.98 -18.07 6.03
N GLU A 98 -4.19 -18.89 6.73
CA GLU A 98 -3.05 -19.63 6.17
C GLU A 98 -1.85 -18.78 5.68
N PRO A 99 -1.40 -17.73 6.41
CA PRO A 99 -0.12 -17.09 6.09
C PRO A 99 1.04 -18.09 6.12
N ILE A 100 2.07 -17.84 5.30
CA ILE A 100 3.25 -18.70 5.19
C ILE A 100 4.39 -18.12 6.04
N VAL A 101 4.90 -18.92 6.97
CA VAL A 101 6.05 -18.59 7.80
C VAL A 101 7.09 -19.69 7.66
N SER A 102 8.29 -19.32 7.18
CA SER A 102 9.40 -20.25 6.92
C SER A 102 8.99 -21.42 6.02
N GLY A 103 8.29 -21.11 4.92
CA GLY A 103 7.84 -22.10 3.94
C GLY A 103 6.66 -22.98 4.37
N GLN A 104 6.06 -22.74 5.54
CA GLN A 104 4.92 -23.54 6.03
C GLN A 104 3.67 -22.67 6.22
N PRO A 105 2.50 -23.11 5.71
CA PRO A 105 1.23 -22.45 6.03
C PRO A 105 0.91 -22.66 7.51
N VAL A 106 0.44 -21.60 8.17
CA VAL A 106 0.00 -21.63 9.56
C VAL A 106 -1.34 -20.92 9.71
N LYS A 107 -2.18 -21.32 10.67
CA LYS A 107 -3.54 -20.76 10.83
C LYS A 107 -3.56 -19.23 10.97
N GLU A 108 -2.59 -18.70 11.70
CA GLU A 108 -2.37 -17.27 11.91
C GLU A 108 -0.87 -17.00 12.12
N ALA A 109 -0.44 -15.79 11.83
CA ALA A 109 0.94 -15.37 11.97
C ALA A 109 1.05 -13.88 12.29
N TRP A 110 2.18 -13.51 12.88
CA TRP A 110 2.58 -12.13 13.12
C TRP A 110 3.79 -11.80 12.25
N PHE A 111 3.85 -10.58 11.74
CA PHE A 111 5.00 -10.12 10.98
C PHE A 111 5.49 -8.76 11.48
N ILE A 112 6.80 -8.58 11.43
CA ILE A 112 7.46 -7.30 11.60
C ILE A 112 8.21 -7.01 10.31
N ILE A 113 7.89 -5.90 9.64
CA ILE A 113 8.65 -5.39 8.51
C ILE A 113 9.53 -4.25 9.01
N ASN A 114 10.82 -4.33 8.75
CA ASN A 114 11.74 -3.20 8.95
C ASN A 114 11.93 -2.50 7.60
N ALA A 115 11.33 -1.32 7.45
CA ALA A 115 11.33 -0.58 6.19
C ALA A 115 12.71 -0.05 5.79
N ASN A 116 13.61 0.20 6.75
CA ASN A 116 14.97 0.66 6.45
C ASN A 116 15.83 -0.47 5.90
N GLU A 117 15.64 -1.68 6.39
CA GLU A 117 16.43 -2.85 6.00
C GLU A 117 15.80 -3.65 4.85
N ASN A 118 14.57 -3.32 4.45
CA ASN A 118 13.79 -4.11 3.49
C ASN A 118 13.69 -5.59 3.92
N ARG A 119 13.48 -5.82 5.22
CA ARG A 119 13.41 -7.16 5.83
C ARG A 119 12.05 -7.44 6.43
N ILE A 120 11.62 -8.70 6.33
CA ILE A 120 10.38 -9.21 6.91
C ILE A 120 10.73 -10.34 7.87
N TYR A 121 10.21 -10.25 9.08
CA TYR A 121 10.33 -11.26 10.12
C TYR A 121 8.93 -11.85 10.36
N GLY A 122 8.78 -13.17 10.21
CA GLY A 122 7.52 -13.87 10.41
C GLY A 122 7.56 -14.76 11.66
N PHE A 123 6.48 -14.76 12.43
CA PHE A 123 6.37 -15.49 13.70
C PHE A 123 5.08 -16.31 13.73
N LYS A 124 5.20 -17.58 14.13
CA LYS A 124 4.06 -18.50 14.28
C LYS A 124 3.32 -18.31 15.60
N THR A 125 3.92 -17.61 16.56
CA THR A 125 3.31 -17.36 17.87
C THR A 125 3.40 -15.87 18.24
N GLN A 126 2.41 -15.38 18.99
CA GLN A 126 2.43 -14.01 19.51
C GLN A 126 3.60 -13.79 20.48
N LYS A 127 3.98 -14.83 21.22
CA LYS A 127 5.09 -14.76 22.18
C LYS A 127 6.41 -14.43 21.48
N ASP A 128 6.74 -15.14 20.41
CA ASP A 128 8.00 -14.90 19.67
C ASP A 128 8.01 -13.53 19.00
N PHE A 129 6.86 -13.12 18.47
CA PHE A 129 6.66 -11.76 17.95
C PHE A 129 6.91 -10.69 19.01
N LEU A 130 6.36 -10.84 20.22
CA LEU A 130 6.54 -9.87 21.30
C LEU A 130 7.98 -9.85 21.82
N LEU A 131 8.65 -11.00 21.89
CA LEU A 131 10.07 -11.07 22.23
C LEU A 131 10.92 -10.28 21.22
N PHE A 132 10.75 -10.55 19.92
CA PHE A 132 11.47 -9.82 18.88
C PHE A 132 11.15 -8.33 18.87
N ALA A 133 9.87 -7.95 19.07
CA ALA A 133 9.48 -6.55 19.13
C ALA A 133 10.16 -5.83 20.31
N SER A 134 10.29 -6.50 21.45
CA SER A 134 11.02 -5.99 22.61
C SER A 134 12.52 -5.83 22.30
N ASP A 135 13.13 -6.78 21.60
CA ASP A 135 14.54 -6.68 21.15
C ASP A 135 14.75 -5.48 20.21
N CYS A 136 13.75 -5.15 19.40
CA CYS A 136 13.70 -3.95 18.57
C CYS A 136 13.37 -2.66 19.36
N ARG A 137 13.28 -2.73 20.70
CA ARG A 137 12.90 -1.62 21.59
C ARG A 137 11.50 -1.04 21.31
N LEU A 138 10.60 -1.85 20.76
CA LEU A 138 9.21 -1.48 20.56
C LEU A 138 8.41 -1.80 21.82
N SER A 139 7.63 -0.83 22.31
CA SER A 139 6.78 -0.98 23.50
C SER A 139 5.40 -0.37 23.26
N ASN A 140 4.43 -0.73 24.10
CA ASN A 140 3.04 -0.28 24.00
C ASN A 140 2.44 -0.49 22.58
N LEU A 141 2.65 -1.70 22.06
CA LEU A 141 2.24 -2.07 20.72
C LEU A 141 0.71 -1.99 20.58
N LYS A 142 0.26 -1.24 19.59
CA LYS A 142 -1.13 -1.02 19.25
C LYS A 142 -1.28 -1.32 17.76
N THR A 143 -2.09 -2.33 17.49
CA THR A 143 -2.51 -2.67 16.13
C THR A 143 -4.00 -2.44 16.01
N PHE A 144 -4.41 -2.09 14.80
CA PHE A 144 -5.78 -1.73 14.48
C PHE A 144 -6.32 -2.67 13.42
N ASP A 145 -7.61 -2.97 13.49
CA ASP A 145 -8.29 -3.71 12.44
C ASP A 145 -8.18 -2.96 11.10
N VAL A 146 -7.76 -3.66 10.05
CA VAL A 146 -7.45 -3.07 8.76
C VAL A 146 -8.70 -2.52 8.06
N ASN A 147 -9.85 -3.20 8.20
CA ASN A 147 -11.10 -2.75 7.60
C ASN A 147 -11.60 -1.48 8.29
N ASN A 148 -11.53 -1.42 9.62
CA ASN A 148 -11.91 -0.23 10.38
C ASN A 148 -11.01 0.98 10.07
N ILE A 149 -9.71 0.75 9.88
CA ILE A 149 -8.80 1.80 9.40
C ILE A 149 -9.20 2.25 8.01
N TRP A 150 -9.39 1.33 7.07
CA TRP A 150 -9.73 1.68 5.71
C TRP A 150 -11.04 2.49 5.65
N GLN A 151 -12.10 2.04 6.34
CA GLN A 151 -13.37 2.76 6.43
C GLN A 151 -13.18 4.17 7.02
N SER A 152 -12.36 4.33 8.05
CA SER A 152 -12.09 5.64 8.63
C SER A 152 -11.31 6.54 7.67
N PHE A 153 -10.30 5.99 7.01
CA PHE A 153 -9.41 6.69 6.10
C PHE A 153 -10.12 7.11 4.80
N SER A 154 -10.94 6.21 4.22
CA SER A 154 -11.74 6.50 3.02
C SER A 154 -12.78 7.59 3.26
N ASN A 155 -13.20 7.77 4.52
CA ASN A 155 -14.06 8.88 4.96
C ASN A 155 -13.28 10.15 5.37
N GLY A 156 -12.01 10.26 4.99
CA GLY A 156 -11.21 11.48 5.16
C GLY A 156 -10.54 11.65 6.52
N LYS A 157 -10.60 10.66 7.43
CA LYS A 157 -9.86 10.72 8.70
C LYS A 157 -8.38 10.42 8.47
N ALA A 158 -7.50 11.09 9.20
CA ALA A 158 -6.07 10.80 9.17
C ALA A 158 -5.75 9.41 9.74
N LEU A 159 -4.73 8.75 9.19
CA LEU A 159 -4.27 7.46 9.71
C LEU A 159 -3.66 7.60 11.12
N PRO A 160 -3.80 6.59 11.99
CA PRO A 160 -3.32 6.67 13.38
C PRO A 160 -1.83 6.97 13.52
N TRP A 161 -1.04 6.66 12.49
CA TRP A 161 0.41 6.77 12.48
C TRP A 161 0.96 7.96 11.68
N THR A 162 0.10 8.77 11.05
CA THR A 162 0.54 9.94 10.24
C THR A 162 1.41 10.92 11.03
N LYS A 163 1.06 11.21 12.29
CA LYS A 163 1.85 12.10 13.17
C LYS A 163 3.30 11.64 13.39
N ASN A 164 3.55 10.32 13.28
CA ASN A 164 4.87 9.74 13.51
C ASN A 164 5.71 9.64 12.23
N ILE A 165 5.10 9.86 11.05
CA ILE A 165 5.75 9.74 9.74
C ILE A 165 6.44 11.02 9.30
N ASP A 166 6.05 12.21 9.77
CA ASP A 166 6.61 13.48 9.28
C ASP A 166 8.14 13.56 9.40
N LYS A 167 8.74 12.81 10.33
CA LYS A 167 10.20 12.66 10.49
C LYS A 167 10.89 11.79 9.42
N TYR A 168 10.13 10.97 8.71
CA TYR A 168 10.59 9.99 7.70
C TYR A 168 10.17 10.40 6.27
N LYS A 169 9.75 11.65 6.06
CA LYS A 169 9.43 12.23 4.75
C LYS A 169 10.66 12.67 3.93
N GLN A 170 11.88 12.44 4.44
CA GLN A 170 13.14 12.80 3.78
C GLN A 170 13.49 11.84 2.64
#